data_AF-A0A920NUP2-F1
#
_entry.id   AF-A0A920NUP2-F1
#
_cell.length_a   1.000
_cell.length_b   1.000
_cell.length_c   1.000
_cell.angle_alpha   90.00
_cell.angle_beta   90.00
_cell.angle_gamma   90.00
#
_symmetry.space_group_name_H-M   'P 1'
#
loop_
_entity.id
_entity.type
_entity.pdbx_description
1 polymer ?
#
loop_
_entity_poly.entity_id
_entity_poly.type
_entity_poly.pdbx_seq_one_letter_code
_entity_poly.pdbx_strand_id
1 'polypeptide(L)' 'MGLSEEDIDSLNDKFIDTTFAWGTATAIQERISAHFDAGADHVCIQPVNASGQMSDLDWDCLEALAS' A
#
# COMPACT_ATOMS: atom_id res chain seq x y z
N MET A 1 9.58 12.43 -1.15
CA MET A 1 8.52 12.36 -0.12
C MET A 1 9.02 13.08 1.12
N GLY A 2 8.20 13.96 1.73
CA GLY A 2 8.60 14.88 2.81
C GLY A 2 8.13 14.42 4.20
N LEU A 3 8.56 13.23 4.62
CA LEU A 3 8.31 12.71 5.97
C LEU A 3 9.40 13.21 6.93
N SER A 4 9.04 13.57 8.17
CA SER A 4 9.99 13.83 9.25
C SER A 4 10.27 12.54 10.04
N GLU A 5 11.27 12.57 10.92
CA GLU A 5 11.52 11.47 11.87
C GLU A 5 10.33 11.27 12.81
N GLU A 6 9.70 12.36 13.26
CA GLU A 6 8.52 12.31 14.14
C GLU A 6 7.32 11.62 13.46
N ASP A 7 7.14 11.81 12.14
CA ASP A 7 6.09 11.11 11.39
C ASP A 7 6.28 9.58 11.45
N ILE A 8 7.55 9.14 11.41
CA ILE A 8 7.93 7.71 11.43
C ILE A 8 7.81 7.15 12.84
N ASP A 9 8.37 7.84 13.84
CA ASP A 9 8.41 7.37 15.23
C ASP A 9 7.00 7.25 15.86
N SER A 10 6.10 8.14 15.46
CA SER A 10 4.71 8.12 15.92
C SER A 10 3.80 7.22 15.08
N LEU A 11 4.28 6.72 13.94
CA LEU A 11 3.50 5.97 12.95
C LEU A 11 2.17 6.67 12.61
N ASN A 12 2.21 7.99 12.43
CA ASN A 12 1.01 8.79 12.26
C ASN A 12 0.30 8.54 10.92
N ASP A 13 -0.92 9.06 10.78
CA ASP A 13 -1.74 8.88 9.56
C ASP A 13 -0.99 9.32 8.30
N LYS A 14 -0.22 10.41 8.37
CA LYS A 14 0.60 10.88 7.24
C LYS A 14 1.62 9.83 6.83
N PHE A 15 2.31 9.18 7.78
CA PHE A 15 3.22 8.09 7.48
C PHE A 15 2.50 6.90 6.84
N ILE A 16 1.34 6.51 7.37
CA ILE A 16 0.52 5.42 6.84
C ILE A 16 0.07 5.72 5.41
N ASP A 17 -0.55 6.87 5.16
CA ASP A 17 -1.04 7.30 3.85
C ASP A 17 0.08 7.46 2.81
N THR A 18 1.27 7.81 3.28
CA THR A 18 2.45 7.97 2.41
C THR A 18 3.10 6.64 2.07
N THR A 19 2.99 5.62 2.93
CA THR A 19 3.74 4.37 2.80
C THR A 19 2.88 3.22 2.29
N PHE A 20 1.63 3.12 2.75
CA PHE A 20 0.74 2.01 2.42
C PHE A 20 -0.32 2.43 1.40
N ALA A 21 -0.59 1.54 0.44
CA ALA A 21 -1.78 1.62 -0.38
C ALA A 21 -2.91 0.90 0.36
N TRP A 22 -3.93 1.64 0.79
CA TRP A 22 -5.04 1.11 1.60
C TRP A 22 -6.36 1.81 1.24
N GLY A 23 -7.48 1.18 1.59
CA GLY A 23 -8.82 1.65 1.23
C GLY A 23 -9.51 0.73 0.22
N THR A 24 -10.18 1.31 -0.77
CA THR A 24 -10.89 0.55 -1.81
C THR A 24 -9.93 -0.03 -2.84
N ALA A 25 -10.34 -1.08 -3.55
CA ALA A 25 -9.55 -1.66 -4.64
C ALA A 25 -9.18 -0.60 -5.70
N THR A 26 -10.10 0.30 -6.06
CA THR A 26 -9.83 1.41 -6.99
C THR A 26 -8.74 2.34 -6.49
N ALA A 27 -8.77 2.75 -5.20
CA ALA A 27 -7.73 3.62 -4.64
C ALA A 27 -6.34 2.94 -4.66
N ILE A 28 -6.30 1.64 -4.42
CA ILE A 28 -5.06 0.86 -4.50
C ILE A 28 -4.57 0.76 -5.95
N GLN A 29 -5.46 0.51 -6.93
CA GLN A 29 -5.13 0.48 -8.36
C GLN A 29 -4.60 1.82 -8.88
N GLU A 30 -5.18 2.95 -8.44
CA GLU A 30 -4.68 4.29 -8.77
C GLU A 30 -3.26 4.49 -8.26
N ARG A 31 -2.96 4.01 -7.06
CA ARG A 31 -1.62 4.11 -6.48
C ARG A 31 -0.61 3.20 -7.18
N ILE A 32 -1.02 2.01 -7.62
CA ILE A 32 -0.21 1.15 -8.49
C ILE A 32 0.07 1.86 -9.82
N SER A 33 -0.95 2.45 -10.44
CA SER A 33 -0.82 3.20 -11.70
C SER A 33 0.16 4.38 -11.55
N ALA A 34 0.09 5.10 -10.43
CA ALA A 34 1.02 6.20 -10.14
C ALA A 34 2.50 5.77 -10.10
N HIS A 35 2.80 4.53 -9.71
CA HIS A 35 4.17 4.00 -9.79
C HIS A 35 4.62 3.79 -11.25
N PHE A 36 3.74 3.27 -12.10
CA PHE A 36 4.00 3.13 -13.53
C PHE A 36 4.16 4.50 -14.20
N ASP A 37 3.30 5.47 -13.88
CA ASP A 37 3.39 6.84 -14.37
C ASP A 37 4.69 7.53 -13.93
N ALA A 38 5.24 7.16 -12.77
CA ALA A 38 6.54 7.60 -12.29
C ALA A 38 7.74 6.89 -12.98
N GLY A 39 7.48 5.99 -13.92
CA GLY A 39 8.48 5.30 -14.73
C GLY A 39 8.89 3.92 -14.20
N ALA A 40 8.14 3.32 -13.27
CA ALA A 40 8.37 1.93 -12.90
C ALA A 40 7.96 1.00 -14.05
N ASP A 41 8.82 0.05 -14.42
CA ASP A 41 8.46 -1.00 -15.39
C ASP A 41 7.80 -2.22 -14.70
N HIS A 42 7.89 -2.30 -13.37
CA HIS A 42 7.32 -3.37 -12.56
C HIS A 42 6.95 -2.86 -11.16
N VAL A 43 5.83 -3.34 -10.63
CA VAL A 43 5.35 -3.03 -9.27
C VAL A 43 5.09 -4.35 -8.54
N CYS A 44 5.82 -4.59 -7.45
CA CYS A 44 5.60 -5.75 -6.58
C CYS A 44 4.48 -5.42 -5.58
N ILE A 45 3.52 -6.34 -5.40
CA ILE A 45 2.43 -6.20 -4.43
C ILE A 45 2.68 -7.18 -3.29
N GLN A 46 2.78 -6.66 -2.07
CA GLN A 46 2.91 -7.46 -0.84
C GLN A 46 1.75 -7.10 0.10
N PRO A 47 0.66 -7.90 0.11
CA PRO A 47 -0.51 -7.59 0.92
C PRO A 47 -0.19 -7.74 2.41
N VAL A 48 -0.71 -6.82 3.22
CA VAL A 48 -0.65 -6.89 4.68
C VAL A 48 -2.01 -7.31 5.18
N ASN A 49 -2.07 -8.40 5.93
CA ASN A 49 -3.31 -8.90 6.50
C ASN A 49 -3.81 -7.94 7.60
N ALA A 50 -5.00 -7.37 7.39
CA ALA A 50 -5.62 -6.43 8.33
C ALA A 50 -5.98 -7.06 9.70
N SER A 51 -6.03 -8.39 9.78
CA SER A 51 -6.21 -9.14 11.03
C SER A 51 -4.93 -9.24 11.87
N GLY A 52 -3.80 -8.72 11.37
CA GLY A 52 -2.52 -8.72 12.08
C GLY A 52 -1.78 -10.07 12.07
N GLN A 53 -2.26 -11.05 11.31
CA GLN A 53 -1.63 -12.36 11.19
C GLN A 53 -0.53 -12.31 10.13
N MET A 54 0.72 -12.20 10.56
CA MET A 54 1.87 -12.06 9.64
C MET A 54 2.15 -13.28 8.76
N SER A 55 1.62 -14.46 9.10
CA SER A 55 1.84 -15.69 8.31
C SER A 55 0.94 -15.80 7.08
N ASP A 56 -0.15 -15.04 7.04
CA ASP A 56 -1.24 -15.25 6.10
C ASP A 56 -1.35 -14.04 5.19
N LEU A 57 -1.35 -14.28 3.87
CA LEU A 57 -1.59 -13.24 2.87
C LEU A 57 -3.08 -12.87 2.86
N ASP A 58 -3.37 -11.60 2.60
CA ASP A 58 -4.73 -11.15 2.33
C ASP A 58 -5.09 -11.52 0.88
N TRP A 59 -5.69 -12.70 0.72
CA TRP A 59 -6.08 -13.24 -0.60
C TRP A 59 -7.22 -12.44 -1.23
N ASP A 60 -8.17 -11.96 -0.43
CA ASP A 60 -9.29 -11.16 -0.93
C ASP A 60 -8.79 -9.83 -1.53
N CYS A 61 -7.79 -9.22 -0.89
CA CYS A 61 -7.10 -8.04 -1.43
C CYS A 61 -6.43 -8.34 -2.78
N LEU A 62 -5.70 -9.46 -2.88
CA LEU A 62 -5.04 -9.86 -4.14
C LEU A 62 -6.05 -10.16 -5.25
N GLU A 63 -7.15 -10.84 -4.93
CA GLU A 63 -8.21 -11.14 -5.90
C GLU A 63 -8.86 -9.86 -6.42
N ALA A 64 -9.14 -8.89 -5.54
CA ALA A 64 -9.71 -7.60 -5.91
C ALA A 64 -8.80 -6.75 -6.83
N LEU A 65 -7.50 -7.04 -6.87
CA LEU A 65 -6.52 -6.36 -7.74
C LEU A 65 -6.24 -7.12 -9.04
N ALA A 66 -6.66 -8.38 -9.13
CA ALA A 66 -6.44 -9.22 -10.31
C ALA A 66 -7.50 -9.05 -11.41
N SER A 67 -8.62 -8.35 -11.11
CA SER A 67 -9.74 -8.09 -12.02
C SER A 67 -9.61 -6.76 -12.75
#